data_AF-A0A151AX48-F1
#
_entry.id   AF-A0A151AX48-F1
#
_cell.length_a   1.000
_cell.length_b   1.000
_cell.length_c   1.000
_cell.angle_alpha   90.00
_cell.angle_beta   90.00
_cell.angle_gamma   90.00
#
_symmetry.space_group_name_H-M   'P 1'
#
loop_
_entity.id
_entity.type
_entity.pdbx_description
1 polymer ?
#
loop_
_entity_poly.entity_id
_entity_poly.type
_entity_poly.pdbx_seq_one_letter_code
_entity_poly.pdbx_strand_id
1 'polypeptide(L)'
;MLITCRRHSNFQQFLRERLPSLALAEPERLLSFSTQLAKVWILNLDPAIPFLLSRYSAYGRPAEFDPVDLLRSLVLMTSLKVPGVSQWVVMLRRDKLLAILSGFEPHKTPGVGTFYDFFHRCWLEDRVIIHSWRLKLRPFLAKPKDKPKSGQKLAPKHLGVVGRLVKRAIKGQSFSRSPERLIQYIFARCCVDRSVSLGLIPDSEALMIAGDGSPLRTGSSPAGVKVCHCREQGIFRCACPRRYPDPDAILSVGTGIGVFITTVILFMS
;
A
#
# COMPACT_ATOMS: atom_id res chain seq x y z
N MET A 1 -18.57 9.94 -20.29
CA MET A 1 -18.28 8.71 -19.50
C MET A 1 -16.77 8.56 -19.43
N LEU A 2 -16.15 8.72 -18.26
CA LEU A 2 -14.73 9.11 -18.22
C LEU A 2 -13.77 8.10 -17.57
N ILE A 3 -14.27 7.01 -16.99
CA ILE A 3 -13.42 5.85 -16.64
C ILE A 3 -14.16 4.57 -16.92
N THR A 4 -13.54 3.72 -17.72
CA THR A 4 -13.92 2.33 -17.92
C THR A 4 -12.85 1.46 -17.26
N CYS A 5 -13.26 0.61 -16.32
CA CYS A 5 -12.37 -0.42 -15.78
C CYS A 5 -12.47 -1.69 -16.63
N ARG A 6 -11.33 -2.20 -17.07
CA ARG A 6 -11.18 -3.40 -17.87
C ARG A 6 -11.50 -4.61 -17.00
N ARG A 7 -12.52 -5.37 -17.43
CA ARG A 7 -12.85 -6.66 -16.83
C ARG A 7 -11.78 -7.70 -17.12
N HIS A 8 -11.69 -8.70 -16.27
CA HIS A 8 -10.71 -9.77 -16.37
C HIS A 8 -10.80 -10.54 -17.69
N SER A 9 -12.02 -10.81 -18.20
CA SER A 9 -12.24 -11.42 -19.51
C SER A 9 -11.60 -10.62 -20.66
N ASN A 10 -11.71 -9.29 -20.60
CA ASN A 10 -11.18 -8.39 -21.61
C ASN A 10 -9.65 -8.31 -21.52
N PHE A 11 -9.10 -8.40 -20.30
CA PHE A 11 -7.65 -8.52 -20.11
C PHE A 11 -7.11 -9.85 -20.66
N GLN A 12 -7.79 -10.97 -20.43
CA GLN A 12 -7.41 -12.26 -21.01
C GLN A 12 -7.46 -12.22 -22.54
N GLN A 13 -8.48 -11.59 -23.12
CA GLN A 13 -8.57 -11.38 -24.56
C GLN A 13 -7.42 -10.52 -25.08
N PHE A 14 -7.10 -9.42 -24.40
CA PHE A 14 -5.94 -8.58 -24.72
C PHE A 14 -4.62 -9.38 -24.72
N LEU A 15 -4.40 -10.26 -23.74
CA LEU A 15 -3.23 -11.13 -23.72
C LEU A 15 -3.22 -12.13 -24.90
N ARG A 16 -4.37 -12.74 -25.22
CA ARG A 16 -4.49 -13.67 -26.37
C ARG A 16 -4.17 -13.00 -27.70
N GLU A 17 -4.49 -11.73 -27.86
CA GLU A 17 -4.22 -10.97 -29.08
C GLU A 17 -2.76 -10.55 -29.20
N ARG A 18 -2.11 -10.20 -28.08
CA ARG A 18 -0.76 -9.63 -28.09
C ARG A 18 0.34 -10.68 -27.94
N LEU A 19 0.14 -11.72 -27.13
CA LEU A 19 1.19 -12.70 -26.82
C LEU A 19 1.63 -13.55 -28.02
N PRO A 20 0.77 -13.96 -28.98
CA PRO A 20 1.23 -14.75 -30.13
C PRO A 20 2.31 -14.03 -30.95
N SER A 21 2.16 -12.72 -31.16
CA SER A 21 3.15 -11.92 -31.89
C SER A 21 4.51 -11.89 -31.16
N LEU A 22 4.50 -11.81 -29.82
CA LEU A 22 5.71 -11.90 -29.01
C LEU A 22 6.29 -13.31 -28.95
N ALA A 23 5.44 -14.33 -28.92
CA ALA A 23 5.87 -15.73 -28.90
C ALA A 23 6.63 -16.11 -30.17
N LEU A 24 6.23 -15.56 -31.33
CA LEU A 24 6.94 -15.74 -32.60
C LEU A 24 8.29 -15.02 -32.63
N ALA A 25 8.38 -13.84 -32.00
CA ALA A 25 9.61 -13.04 -32.00
C ALA A 25 10.62 -13.50 -30.93
N GLU A 26 10.15 -13.84 -29.72
CA GLU A 26 10.96 -14.06 -28.53
C GLU A 26 10.38 -15.19 -27.64
N PRO A 27 10.36 -16.46 -28.12
CA PRO A 27 9.72 -17.58 -27.41
C PRO A 27 10.37 -17.88 -26.05
N GLU A 28 11.71 -17.87 -25.98
CA GLU A 28 12.47 -18.10 -24.74
C GLU A 28 12.15 -17.06 -23.67
N ARG A 29 11.94 -15.81 -24.10
CA ARG A 29 11.57 -14.72 -23.20
C ARG A 29 10.22 -14.98 -22.57
N LEU A 30 9.24 -15.40 -23.37
CA LEU A 30 7.91 -15.72 -22.87
C LEU A 30 7.92 -16.91 -21.90
N LEU A 31 8.70 -17.96 -22.21
CA LEU A 31 8.89 -19.13 -21.35
C LEU A 31 9.49 -18.74 -19.98
N SER A 32 10.48 -17.84 -19.98
CA SER A 32 11.08 -17.33 -18.74
C SER A 32 10.11 -16.57 -17.84
N PHE A 33 8.98 -16.10 -18.38
CA PHE A 33 7.90 -15.40 -17.67
C PHE A 33 6.64 -16.27 -17.47
N SER A 34 6.69 -17.57 -17.74
CA SER A 34 5.56 -18.50 -17.62
C SER A 34 4.84 -18.40 -16.26
N THR A 35 5.59 -18.30 -15.17
CA THR A 35 5.03 -18.16 -13.82
C THR A 35 4.27 -16.84 -13.65
N GLN A 36 4.83 -15.73 -14.12
CA GLN A 36 4.22 -14.39 -14.04
C GLN A 36 3.00 -14.31 -14.94
N LEU A 37 3.07 -14.90 -16.13
CA LEU A 37 1.96 -15.02 -17.06
C LEU A 37 0.80 -15.77 -16.42
N ALA A 38 1.05 -16.94 -15.82
CA ALA A 38 0.02 -17.70 -15.10
C ALA A 38 -0.60 -16.88 -13.96
N LYS A 39 0.22 -16.17 -13.18
CA LYS A 39 -0.27 -15.29 -12.11
C LYS A 39 -1.21 -14.20 -12.63
N VAL A 40 -0.81 -13.42 -13.65
CA VAL A 40 -1.67 -12.34 -14.17
C VAL A 40 -2.90 -12.88 -14.90
N TRP A 41 -2.79 -14.08 -15.50
CA TRP A 41 -3.90 -14.77 -16.17
C TRP A 41 -4.99 -15.22 -15.20
N ILE A 42 -4.61 -15.68 -14.00
CA ILE A 42 -5.54 -16.16 -12.96
C ILE A 42 -6.04 -15.01 -12.07
N LEU A 43 -5.27 -13.94 -11.94
CA LEU A 43 -5.58 -12.81 -11.08
C LEU A 43 -6.80 -12.01 -11.58
N ASN A 44 -7.97 -12.40 -11.09
CA ASN A 44 -9.23 -11.70 -11.31
C ASN A 44 -9.37 -10.53 -10.32
N LEU A 45 -9.35 -9.31 -10.86
CA LEU A 45 -9.50 -8.05 -10.12
C LEU A 45 -10.88 -7.41 -10.32
N ASP A 46 -11.83 -8.11 -10.95
CA ASP A 46 -13.19 -7.60 -11.14
C ASP A 46 -13.87 -7.18 -9.83
N PRO A 47 -13.70 -7.90 -8.69
CA PRO A 47 -14.26 -7.46 -7.42
C PRO A 47 -13.71 -6.11 -6.93
N ALA A 48 -12.55 -5.66 -7.41
CA ALA A 48 -11.98 -4.36 -7.05
C ALA A 48 -12.63 -3.19 -7.80
N ILE A 49 -13.27 -3.43 -8.95
CA ILE A 49 -13.82 -2.40 -9.84
C ILE A 49 -14.72 -1.39 -9.11
N PRO A 50 -15.76 -1.78 -8.34
CA PRO A 50 -16.65 -0.81 -7.70
C PRO A 50 -15.90 0.08 -6.68
N PHE A 51 -14.94 -0.51 -5.96
CA PHE A 51 -14.12 0.21 -4.99
C PHE A 51 -13.18 1.20 -5.68
N LEU A 52 -12.53 0.79 -6.76
CA LEU A 52 -11.63 1.64 -7.53
C LEU A 52 -12.39 2.78 -8.21
N LEU A 53 -13.53 2.51 -8.86
CA LEU A 53 -14.35 3.52 -9.51
C LEU A 53 -14.80 4.63 -8.55
N SER A 54 -15.14 4.28 -7.30
CA SER A 54 -15.53 5.26 -6.28
C SER A 54 -14.44 6.30 -5.95
N ARG A 55 -13.19 6.04 -6.33
CA ARG A 55 -12.04 6.93 -6.11
C ARG A 55 -11.73 7.85 -7.28
N TYR A 56 -12.53 7.79 -8.33
CA TYR A 56 -12.37 8.64 -9.48
C TYR A 56 -13.62 9.46 -9.72
N SER A 57 -13.41 10.68 -10.21
CA SER A 57 -14.51 11.57 -10.56
C SER A 57 -15.25 11.05 -11.79
N ALA A 58 -16.57 11.12 -11.77
CA ALA A 58 -17.40 10.87 -12.95
C ALA A 58 -17.24 11.98 -14.02
N TYR A 59 -16.71 13.14 -13.62
CA TYR A 59 -16.54 14.35 -14.43
C TYR A 59 -15.08 14.78 -14.51
N GLY A 60 -14.71 15.53 -15.55
CA GLY A 60 -13.36 16.09 -15.75
C GLY A 60 -12.51 15.29 -16.73
N ARG A 61 -11.17 15.39 -16.61
CA ARG A 61 -10.26 14.67 -17.50
C ARG A 61 -10.35 13.16 -17.22
N PRO A 62 -10.58 12.31 -18.24
CA PRO A 62 -10.56 10.86 -18.06
C PRO A 62 -9.21 10.42 -17.50
N ALA A 63 -9.22 9.39 -16.64
CA ALA A 63 -7.96 8.77 -16.26
C ALA A 63 -7.33 8.14 -17.51
N GLU A 64 -6.08 8.50 -17.80
CA GLU A 64 -5.39 8.02 -19.00
C GLU A 64 -5.11 6.51 -18.95
N PHE A 65 -4.96 5.98 -17.74
CA PHE A 65 -4.67 4.58 -17.47
C PHE A 65 -5.75 3.97 -16.59
N ASP A 66 -6.08 2.72 -16.91
CA ASP A 66 -7.08 1.94 -16.19
C ASP A 66 -6.60 1.62 -14.76
N PRO A 67 -7.40 1.90 -13.72
CA PRO A 67 -7.01 1.65 -12.34
C PRO A 67 -6.82 0.17 -12.00
N VAL A 68 -7.53 -0.73 -12.68
CA VAL A 68 -7.37 -2.19 -12.53
C VAL A 68 -6.05 -2.64 -13.13
N ASP A 69 -5.66 -2.10 -14.28
CA ASP A 69 -4.36 -2.42 -14.89
C ASP A 69 -3.19 -1.81 -14.11
N LEU A 70 -3.36 -0.61 -13.52
CA LEU A 70 -2.38 -0.06 -12.57
C LEU A 70 -2.19 -0.99 -11.36
N LEU A 71 -3.28 -1.49 -10.78
CA LEU A 71 -3.22 -2.45 -9.67
C LEU A 71 -2.53 -3.77 -10.09
N ARG A 72 -2.90 -4.32 -11.26
CA ARG A 72 -2.28 -5.52 -11.82
C ARG A 72 -0.79 -5.34 -12.04
N SER A 73 -0.38 -4.20 -12.58
CA SER A 73 1.01 -3.85 -12.79
C SER A 73 1.82 -3.82 -11.49
N LEU A 74 1.23 -3.32 -10.40
CA LEU A 74 1.85 -3.31 -9.07
C LEU A 74 1.98 -4.71 -8.45
N VAL A 75 0.98 -5.58 -8.67
CA VAL A 75 1.07 -6.99 -8.28
C VAL A 75 2.20 -7.69 -9.05
N LEU A 76 2.31 -7.44 -10.35
CA LEU A 76 3.40 -7.98 -11.17
C LEU A 76 4.77 -7.46 -10.73
N MET A 77 4.89 -6.15 -10.47
CA MET A 77 6.09 -5.51 -9.90
C MET A 77 6.54 -6.22 -8.62
N THR A 78 5.59 -6.49 -7.72
CA THR A 78 5.83 -7.18 -6.45
C THR A 78 6.24 -8.64 -6.68
N SER A 79 5.58 -9.34 -7.60
CA SER A 79 5.93 -10.72 -7.97
C SER A 79 7.35 -10.83 -8.56
N LEU A 80 7.83 -9.77 -9.22
CA LEU A 80 9.19 -9.67 -9.75
C LEU A 80 10.20 -9.12 -8.76
N LYS A 81 9.78 -8.82 -7.51
CA LYS A 81 10.63 -8.25 -6.45
C LYS A 81 11.32 -6.94 -6.85
N VAL A 82 10.67 -6.14 -7.70
CA VAL A 82 11.18 -4.83 -8.09
C VAL A 82 10.94 -3.85 -6.93
N PRO A 83 11.98 -3.20 -6.37
CA PRO A 83 11.89 -2.53 -5.08
C PRO A 83 11.17 -1.18 -5.11
N GLY A 84 10.87 -0.62 -6.30
CA GLY A 84 10.21 0.68 -6.37
C GLY A 84 9.64 1.06 -7.74
N VAL A 85 8.67 1.97 -7.70
CA VAL A 85 7.91 2.45 -8.87
C VAL A 85 8.80 3.08 -9.93
N SER A 86 9.82 3.87 -9.54
CA SER A 86 10.71 4.52 -10.50
C SER A 86 11.45 3.50 -11.37
N GLN A 87 11.95 2.42 -10.76
CA GLN A 87 12.60 1.34 -11.51
C GLN A 87 11.58 0.56 -12.35
N TRP A 88 10.39 0.31 -11.80
CA TRP A 88 9.32 -0.37 -12.51
C TRP A 88 8.88 0.35 -13.78
N VAL A 89 8.71 1.68 -13.73
CA VAL A 89 8.37 2.49 -14.91
C VAL A 89 9.45 2.42 -15.98
N VAL A 90 10.73 2.39 -15.60
CA VAL A 90 11.84 2.21 -16.56
C VAL A 90 11.76 0.83 -17.21
N MET A 91 11.46 -0.21 -16.45
CA MET A 91 11.28 -1.57 -16.97
C MET A 91 10.09 -1.66 -17.93
N LEU A 92 8.93 -1.12 -17.55
CA LEU A 92 7.72 -1.09 -18.39
C LEU A 92 7.96 -0.41 -19.75
N ARG A 93 8.77 0.65 -19.78
CA ARG A 93 9.09 1.36 -21.03
C ARG A 93 10.06 0.61 -21.94
N ARG A 94 10.92 -0.22 -21.36
CA ARG A 94 11.97 -0.95 -22.09
C ARG A 94 11.50 -2.32 -22.56
N ASP A 95 10.62 -2.96 -21.81
CA ASP A 95 10.21 -4.34 -22.02
C ASP A 95 8.73 -4.41 -22.44
N LYS A 96 8.50 -4.79 -23.69
CA LYS A 96 7.16 -4.91 -24.29
C LYS A 96 6.33 -5.99 -23.60
N LEU A 97 6.96 -7.10 -23.17
CA LEU A 97 6.28 -8.18 -22.47
C LEU A 97 5.79 -7.70 -21.11
N LEU A 98 6.60 -6.96 -20.35
CA LEU A 98 6.17 -6.42 -19.06
C LEU A 98 5.03 -5.40 -19.19
N ALA A 99 5.05 -4.58 -20.24
CA ALA A 99 3.93 -3.67 -20.56
C ALA A 99 2.64 -4.47 -20.80
N ILE A 100 2.70 -5.49 -21.66
CA ILE A 100 1.55 -6.35 -22.02
C ILE A 100 1.04 -7.13 -20.80
N LEU A 101 1.91 -7.77 -20.01
CA LEU A 101 1.51 -8.48 -18.79
C LEU A 101 0.90 -7.54 -17.73
N SER A 102 1.22 -6.26 -17.77
CA SER A 102 0.61 -5.22 -16.93
C SER A 102 -0.73 -4.70 -17.47
N GLY A 103 -1.12 -5.05 -18.70
CA GLY A 103 -2.32 -4.54 -19.36
C GLY A 103 -2.10 -3.27 -20.20
N PHE A 104 -0.86 -2.86 -20.41
CA PHE A 104 -0.51 -1.66 -21.17
C PHE A 104 -0.05 -2.00 -22.58
N GLU A 105 -0.24 -1.05 -23.50
CA GLU A 105 0.38 -1.15 -24.83
C GLU A 105 1.89 -0.84 -24.71
N PRO A 106 2.79 -1.54 -25.43
CA PRO A 106 4.24 -1.40 -25.32
C PRO A 106 4.83 0.02 -25.50
N HIS A 107 4.06 0.94 -26.08
CA HIS A 107 4.46 2.35 -26.30
C HIS A 107 3.61 3.36 -25.50
N LYS A 108 2.66 2.86 -24.70
CA LYS A 108 1.78 3.68 -23.87
C LYS A 108 1.76 3.10 -22.46
N THR A 109 2.81 3.41 -21.70
CA THR A 109 3.00 2.94 -20.32
C THR A 109 2.94 4.10 -19.31
N PRO A 110 2.44 3.85 -18.09
CA PRO A 110 2.28 4.90 -17.08
C PRO A 110 3.62 5.48 -16.62
N GLY A 111 3.57 6.75 -16.21
CA GLY A 111 4.70 7.43 -15.58
C GLY A 111 4.74 7.20 -14.07
N VAL A 112 5.83 7.66 -13.44
CA VAL A 112 6.00 7.58 -11.98
C VAL A 112 4.87 8.34 -11.26
N GLY A 113 4.54 9.55 -11.72
CA GLY A 113 3.45 10.35 -11.17
C GLY A 113 2.10 9.64 -11.22
N THR A 114 1.80 8.90 -12.29
CA THR A 114 0.55 8.15 -12.44
C THR A 114 0.38 7.09 -11.34
N PHE A 115 1.43 6.37 -11.00
CA PHE A 115 1.39 5.39 -9.91
C PHE A 115 1.25 6.05 -8.53
N TYR A 116 1.92 7.18 -8.29
CA TYR A 116 1.76 7.91 -7.02
C TYR A 116 0.38 8.54 -6.88
N ASP A 117 -0.22 9.03 -7.97
CA ASP A 117 -1.61 9.48 -7.98
C ASP A 117 -2.56 8.31 -7.69
N PHE A 118 -2.30 7.13 -8.24
CA PHE A 118 -3.05 5.91 -7.93
C PHE A 118 -2.94 5.54 -6.45
N PHE A 119 -1.73 5.52 -5.87
CA PHE A 119 -1.54 5.29 -4.43
C PHE A 119 -2.29 6.31 -3.60
N HIS A 120 -2.23 7.57 -3.99
CA HIS A 120 -2.90 8.65 -3.28
C HIS A 120 -4.43 8.47 -3.29
N ARG A 121 -5.02 8.04 -4.42
CA ARG A 121 -6.44 7.73 -4.51
C ARG A 121 -6.84 6.54 -3.63
N CYS A 122 -5.95 5.56 -3.51
CA CYS A 122 -6.16 4.37 -2.69
C CYS A 122 -5.95 4.61 -1.19
N TRP A 123 -5.24 5.67 -0.81
CA TRP A 123 -5.01 6.07 0.58
C TRP A 123 -6.15 6.98 1.07
N LEU A 124 -7.01 6.46 1.95
CA LEU A 124 -8.21 7.16 2.43
C LEU A 124 -7.94 8.19 3.53
N GLU A 125 -6.72 8.74 3.59
CA GLU A 125 -6.37 9.74 4.60
C GLU A 125 -6.81 11.14 4.20
N ASP A 126 -7.45 11.84 5.14
CA ASP A 126 -7.93 13.20 4.94
C ASP A 126 -6.75 14.19 4.93
N ARG A 127 -6.51 14.82 3.78
CA ARG A 127 -5.43 15.79 3.60
C ARG A 127 -5.59 17.04 4.46
N VAL A 128 -6.82 17.51 4.68
CA VAL A 128 -7.08 18.71 5.51
C VAL A 128 -6.68 18.42 6.94
N ILE A 129 -7.05 17.23 7.44
CA ILE A 129 -6.67 16.76 8.77
C ILE A 129 -5.15 16.61 8.87
N ILE A 130 -4.49 15.88 7.96
CA ILE A 130 -3.03 15.71 7.97
C ILE A 130 -2.31 17.07 7.92
N HIS A 131 -2.75 17.95 7.04
CA HIS A 131 -2.14 19.27 6.87
C HIS A 131 -2.27 20.10 8.15
N SER A 132 -3.46 20.12 8.77
CA SER A 132 -3.68 20.79 10.06
C SER A 132 -2.74 20.26 11.15
N TRP A 133 -2.43 18.95 11.12
CA TRP A 133 -1.57 18.33 12.11
C TRP A 133 -0.08 18.59 11.88
N ARG A 134 0.35 18.72 10.63
CA ARG A 134 1.72 19.14 10.27
C ARG A 134 2.02 20.56 10.72
N LEU A 135 1.01 21.43 10.72
CA LEU A 135 1.13 22.81 11.19
C LEU A 135 1.10 22.93 12.72
N LYS A 136 0.52 21.94 13.41
CA LYS A 136 0.41 21.94 14.87
C LYS A 136 1.79 21.88 15.53
N LEU A 137 2.02 22.81 16.45
CA LEU A 137 3.21 22.78 17.30
C LEU A 137 3.07 21.67 18.34
N ARG A 138 4.09 20.83 18.44
CA ARG A 138 4.18 19.74 19.41
C ARG A 138 5.38 19.96 20.32
N PRO A 139 5.30 19.55 21.60
CA PRO A 139 6.44 19.65 22.50
C PRO A 139 7.63 18.87 21.93
N PHE A 140 8.83 19.40 22.15
CA PHE A 140 10.03 18.64 21.84
C PHE A 140 10.09 17.41 22.73
N LEU A 141 10.29 16.25 22.11
CA LEU A 141 10.42 14.99 22.82
C LEU A 141 11.83 14.44 22.64
N ALA A 142 12.54 14.24 23.76
CA ALA A 142 13.87 13.66 23.75
C ALA A 142 13.79 12.14 23.50
N LYS A 143 14.80 11.60 22.81
CA LYS A 143 14.94 10.15 22.62
C LYS A 143 15.01 9.46 23.99
N PRO A 144 14.21 8.40 24.23
CA PRO A 144 14.26 7.68 25.50
C PRO A 144 15.66 7.12 25.75
N LYS A 145 16.12 7.26 27.00
CA LYS A 145 17.44 6.78 27.43
C LYS A 145 17.44 5.25 27.59
N ASP A 146 16.31 4.70 28.01
CA ASP A 146 16.15 3.26 28.22
C ASP A 146 15.99 2.55 26.88
N LYS A 147 16.97 1.70 26.57
CA LYS A 147 16.94 0.80 25.42
C LYS A 147 16.81 -0.62 25.95
N PRO A 148 15.91 -1.45 25.39
CA PRO A 148 15.91 -2.86 25.72
C PRO A 148 17.25 -3.48 25.32
N LYS A 149 17.68 -4.51 26.07
CA LYS A 149 18.84 -5.31 25.69
C LYS A 149 18.56 -6.04 24.37
N SER A 150 19.61 -6.44 23.66
CA SER A 150 19.46 -7.24 22.44
C SER A 150 18.57 -8.47 22.70
N GLY A 151 17.60 -8.70 21.82
CA GLY A 151 16.62 -9.80 21.96
C GLY A 151 15.43 -9.52 22.90
N GLN A 152 15.42 -8.42 23.66
CA GLN A 152 14.30 -8.06 24.52
C GLN A 152 13.33 -7.10 23.82
N LYS A 153 12.03 -7.40 23.89
CA LYS A 153 10.98 -6.49 23.43
C LYS A 153 10.79 -5.36 24.45
N LEU A 154 10.44 -4.17 23.97
CA LEU A 154 9.96 -3.11 24.86
C LEU A 154 8.68 -3.56 25.56
N ALA A 155 8.61 -3.34 26.87
CA ALA A 155 7.38 -3.56 27.61
C ALA A 155 6.25 -2.69 27.04
N PRO A 156 5.03 -3.23 26.88
CA PRO A 156 3.91 -2.44 26.40
C PRO A 156 3.58 -1.33 27.40
N LYS A 157 3.43 -0.09 26.92
CA LYS A 157 3.06 1.07 27.74
C LYS A 157 1.72 0.89 28.47
N HIS A 158 0.81 0.11 27.89
CA HIS A 158 -0.48 -0.21 28.46
C HIS A 158 -0.75 -1.72 28.37
N LEU A 159 -1.05 -2.36 29.49
CA LEU A 159 -1.43 -3.78 29.53
C LEU A 159 -2.84 -4.00 28.96
N GLY A 160 -3.07 -5.20 28.41
CA GLY A 160 -4.38 -5.63 27.90
C GLY A 160 -4.89 -4.87 26.66
N VAL A 161 -4.03 -4.11 25.96
CA VAL A 161 -4.41 -3.39 24.73
C VAL A 161 -4.97 -4.34 23.69
N VAL A 162 -4.30 -5.48 23.47
CA VAL A 162 -4.72 -6.49 22.50
C VAL A 162 -6.13 -7.00 22.80
N GLY A 163 -6.40 -7.41 24.04
CA GLY A 163 -7.73 -7.87 24.45
C GLY A 163 -8.82 -6.80 24.28
N ARG A 164 -8.50 -5.51 24.50
CA ARG A 164 -9.43 -4.41 24.21
C ARG A 164 -9.69 -4.27 22.71
N LEU A 165 -8.66 -4.36 21.88
CA LEU A 165 -8.79 -4.29 20.42
C LEU A 165 -9.64 -5.45 19.88
N VAL A 166 -9.38 -6.68 20.35
CA VAL A 166 -10.17 -7.87 19.99
C VAL A 166 -11.64 -7.68 20.36
N LYS A 167 -11.95 -7.24 21.59
CA LYS A 167 -13.33 -6.96 22.02
C LYS A 167 -14.02 -5.90 21.16
N ARG A 168 -13.29 -4.87 20.71
CA ARG A 168 -13.82 -3.84 19.81
C ARG A 168 -14.12 -4.41 18.42
N ALA A 169 -13.21 -5.22 17.88
CA ALA A 169 -13.37 -5.87 16.58
C ALA A 169 -14.57 -6.83 16.58
N ILE A 170 -14.72 -7.68 17.61
CA ILE A 170 -15.88 -8.58 17.76
C ILE A 170 -17.20 -7.80 17.83
N LYS A 171 -17.20 -6.63 18.48
CA LYS A 171 -18.37 -5.72 18.52
C LYS A 171 -18.62 -4.96 17.22
N GLY A 172 -17.86 -5.21 16.15
CA GLY A 172 -17.96 -4.49 14.88
C GLY A 172 -17.52 -3.03 14.96
N GLN A 173 -16.78 -2.63 16.01
CA GLN A 173 -16.28 -1.26 16.11
C GLN A 173 -15.11 -1.08 15.14
N SER A 174 -15.22 -0.08 14.26
CA SER A 174 -14.14 0.32 13.37
C SER A 174 -13.18 1.29 14.04
N PHE A 175 -11.94 1.33 13.56
CA PHE A 175 -11.00 2.38 13.93
C PHE A 175 -11.39 3.69 13.22
N SER A 176 -11.31 4.80 13.94
CA SER A 176 -11.64 6.12 13.38
C SER A 176 -10.71 6.56 12.25
N ARG A 177 -9.50 5.98 12.19
CA ARG A 177 -8.50 6.24 11.14
C ARG A 177 -8.04 4.90 10.56
N SER A 178 -8.43 4.64 9.33
CA SER A 178 -8.01 3.46 8.56
C SER A 178 -7.77 3.87 7.11
N PRO A 179 -6.70 4.65 6.84
CA PRO A 179 -6.43 5.12 5.49
C PRO A 179 -6.18 3.96 4.50
N GLU A 180 -5.69 2.83 4.98
CA GLU A 180 -5.46 1.60 4.21
C GLU A 180 -6.74 0.78 3.92
N ARG A 181 -7.90 1.18 4.46
CA ARG A 181 -9.13 0.38 4.42
C ARG A 181 -9.55 -0.03 3.00
N LEU A 182 -9.32 0.82 2.00
CA LEU A 182 -9.63 0.48 0.62
C LEU A 182 -8.79 -0.71 0.13
N ILE A 183 -7.49 -0.70 0.43
CA ILE A 183 -6.55 -1.75 0.03
C ILE A 183 -6.92 -3.06 0.73
N GLN A 184 -7.28 -2.99 2.02
CA GLN A 184 -7.78 -4.14 2.77
C GLN A 184 -9.05 -4.74 2.15
N TYR A 185 -10.01 -3.92 1.72
CA TYR A 185 -11.20 -4.40 1.02
C TYR A 185 -10.87 -5.05 -0.32
N ILE A 186 -10.00 -4.43 -1.12
CA ILE A 186 -9.56 -5.00 -2.40
C ILE A 186 -8.91 -6.37 -2.16
N PHE A 187 -8.03 -6.48 -1.16
CA PHE A 187 -7.38 -7.74 -0.80
C PHE A 187 -8.41 -8.79 -0.35
N ALA A 188 -9.34 -8.43 0.53
CA ALA A 188 -10.40 -9.32 0.99
C ALA A 188 -11.21 -9.87 -0.18
N ARG A 189 -11.69 -8.99 -1.08
CA ARG A 189 -12.58 -9.37 -2.19
C ARG A 189 -11.88 -10.07 -3.35
N CYS A 190 -10.66 -9.69 -3.68
CA CYS A 190 -9.95 -10.27 -4.82
C CYS A 190 -9.14 -11.52 -4.45
N CYS A 191 -8.65 -11.61 -3.22
CA CYS A 191 -7.74 -12.67 -2.80
C CYS A 191 -8.40 -13.63 -1.79
N VAL A 192 -8.93 -13.11 -0.68
CA VAL A 192 -9.45 -13.94 0.42
C VAL A 192 -10.72 -14.67 -0.02
N ASP A 193 -11.74 -13.93 -0.48
CA ASP A 193 -13.01 -14.50 -0.95
C ASP A 193 -12.77 -15.52 -2.08
N ARG A 194 -11.82 -15.21 -2.99
CA ARG A 194 -11.45 -16.12 -4.07
C ARG A 194 -10.80 -17.39 -3.54
N SER A 195 -9.90 -17.28 -2.55
CA SER A 195 -9.23 -18.43 -1.95
C SER A 195 -10.23 -19.35 -1.22
N VAL A 196 -11.21 -18.78 -0.51
CA VAL A 196 -12.34 -19.53 0.08
C VAL A 196 -13.13 -20.24 -1.03
N SER A 197 -13.49 -19.54 -2.11
CA SER A 197 -14.26 -20.14 -3.22
C SER A 197 -13.53 -21.29 -3.94
N LEU A 198 -12.21 -21.32 -3.86
CA LEU A 198 -11.36 -22.37 -4.43
C LEU A 198 -11.11 -23.52 -3.45
N GLY A 199 -11.64 -23.46 -2.22
CA GLY A 199 -11.36 -24.42 -1.16
C GLY A 199 -9.91 -24.34 -0.64
N LEU A 200 -9.15 -23.31 -1.01
CA LEU A 200 -7.81 -23.09 -0.47
C LEU A 200 -7.87 -22.64 0.99
N ILE A 201 -8.97 -22.04 1.41
CA ILE A 201 -9.26 -21.75 2.81
C ILE A 201 -10.43 -22.66 3.19
N PRO A 202 -10.17 -23.81 3.84
CA PRO A 202 -11.16 -24.88 4.00
C PRO A 202 -12.28 -24.53 4.98
N ASP A 203 -12.00 -23.74 5.99
CA ASP A 203 -12.99 -23.26 6.96
C ASP A 203 -12.82 -21.75 7.18
N SER A 204 -13.85 -20.99 6.79
CA SER A 204 -13.90 -19.54 6.99
C SER A 204 -14.05 -19.15 8.46
N GLU A 205 -14.57 -20.05 9.30
CA GLU A 205 -14.76 -19.83 10.73
C GLU A 205 -13.51 -20.20 11.55
N ALA A 206 -12.66 -21.11 11.04
CA ALA A 206 -11.36 -21.45 11.67
C ALA A 206 -10.19 -20.53 11.25
N LEU A 207 -10.48 -19.41 10.58
CA LEU A 207 -9.47 -18.50 10.07
C LEU A 207 -8.69 -17.83 11.21
N MET A 208 -7.42 -18.23 11.41
CA MET A 208 -6.55 -17.53 12.36
C MET A 208 -6.03 -16.23 11.77
N ILE A 209 -6.43 -15.11 12.38
CA ILE A 209 -5.94 -13.78 12.02
C ILE A 209 -4.67 -13.50 12.83
N ALA A 210 -3.53 -13.57 12.15
CA ALA A 210 -2.27 -13.06 12.68
C ALA A 210 -2.03 -11.64 12.14
N GLY A 211 -1.83 -10.68 13.05
CA GLY A 211 -1.39 -9.34 12.71
C GLY A 211 -0.03 -9.09 13.33
N ASP A 212 1.01 -8.98 12.50
CA ASP A 212 2.30 -8.46 12.96
C ASP A 212 2.31 -6.94 12.82
N GLY A 213 2.52 -6.25 13.94
CA GLY A 213 2.83 -4.84 13.95
C GLY A 213 4.34 -4.68 13.92
N SER A 214 4.92 -4.57 12.72
CA SER A 214 6.33 -4.20 12.64
C SER A 214 6.51 -2.77 13.17
N PRO A 215 7.34 -2.55 14.21
CA PRO A 215 7.72 -1.21 14.63
C PRO A 215 8.62 -0.61 13.54
N LEU A 216 8.00 -0.13 12.47
CA LEU A 216 8.68 0.65 11.45
C LEU A 216 9.26 1.88 12.16
N ARG A 217 10.59 1.98 12.17
CA ARG A 217 11.24 3.25 12.48
C ARG A 217 10.94 4.18 11.33
N THR A 218 9.80 4.86 11.37
CA THR A 218 9.58 6.00 10.50
C THR A 218 10.63 7.03 10.89
N GLY A 219 11.59 7.24 9.99
CA GLY A 219 12.73 8.12 10.18
C GLY A 219 12.32 9.58 10.15
N SER A 220 11.38 9.99 10.99
CA SER A 220 11.14 11.39 11.21
C SER A 220 12.24 11.92 12.12
N SER A 221 12.84 13.03 11.70
CA SER A 221 13.87 13.70 12.48
C SER A 221 13.30 14.00 13.88
N PRO A 222 13.91 13.47 14.96
CA PRO A 222 13.48 13.80 16.33
C PRO A 222 13.62 15.30 16.61
N ALA A 223 14.39 16.01 15.77
CA ALA A 223 14.57 17.44 15.87
C ALA A 223 13.36 18.23 15.34
N GLY A 224 12.51 17.71 14.46
CA GLY A 224 11.44 18.52 13.83
C GLY A 224 11.95 19.84 13.21
N VAL A 225 11.03 20.72 12.83
CA VAL A 225 11.32 22.08 12.34
C VAL A 225 11.17 23.07 13.50
N LYS A 226 12.25 23.77 13.85
CA LYS A 226 12.23 24.84 14.85
C LYS A 226 11.50 26.05 14.30
N VAL A 227 10.55 26.58 15.07
CA VAL A 227 9.81 27.82 14.75
C VAL A 227 10.09 28.96 15.74
N CYS A 228 11.00 28.73 16.70
CA CYS A 228 11.35 29.68 17.75
C CYS A 228 12.59 30.51 17.39
N HIS A 229 12.70 31.70 17.98
CA HIS A 229 13.83 32.63 17.82
C HIS A 229 15.04 32.34 18.73
N CYS A 230 15.05 31.22 19.46
CA CYS A 230 16.14 30.86 20.38
C CYS A 230 17.54 30.84 19.72
N ARG A 231 17.62 30.55 18.42
CA ARG A 231 18.90 30.52 17.70
C ARG A 231 19.51 31.92 17.59
N GLU A 232 18.69 32.96 17.46
CA GLU A 232 19.14 34.36 17.39
C GLU A 232 19.71 34.81 18.75
N GLN A 233 19.22 34.23 19.84
CA GLN A 233 19.70 34.46 21.22
C GLN A 233 20.92 33.60 21.59
N GLY A 234 21.55 32.91 20.64
CA GLY A 234 22.67 32.00 20.89
C GLY A 234 22.29 30.64 21.51
N ILE A 235 20.98 30.34 21.65
CA ILE A 235 20.50 29.08 22.23
C ILE A 235 20.29 28.04 21.13
N PHE A 236 21.32 27.22 20.90
CA PHE A 236 21.29 26.18 19.85
C PHE A 236 20.46 24.94 20.22
N ARG A 237 20.31 24.63 21.52
CA ARG A 237 19.62 23.43 22.04
C ARG A 237 18.36 23.77 22.84
N CYS A 238 17.38 24.41 22.21
CA CYS A 238 16.10 24.72 22.84
C CYS A 238 15.12 23.52 22.86
N ALA A 239 14.27 23.47 23.89
CA ALA A 239 13.16 22.51 24.02
C ALA A 239 11.81 23.08 23.54
N CYS A 240 11.83 24.22 22.84
CA CYS A 240 10.63 24.89 22.35
C CYS A 240 9.78 23.95 21.46
N PRO A 241 8.46 24.17 21.42
CA PRO A 241 7.58 23.44 20.51
C PRO A 241 8.04 23.52 19.06
N ARG A 242 7.83 22.43 18.32
CA ARG A 242 8.32 22.24 16.95
C ARG A 242 7.20 21.76 16.03
N ARG A 243 7.34 22.05 14.73
CA ARG A 243 6.49 21.44 13.69
C ARG A 243 7.13 20.13 13.25
N TYR A 244 6.32 19.10 13.02
CA TYR A 244 6.81 17.80 12.53
C TYR A 244 6.20 17.52 11.15
N PRO A 245 7.03 17.27 10.12
CA PRO A 245 6.53 16.92 8.78
C PRO A 245 5.69 15.64 8.77
N ASP A 246 6.06 14.69 9.64
CA ASP A 246 5.26 13.53 9.98
C ASP A 246 4.53 13.80 11.30
N PRO A 247 3.20 14.01 11.30
CA PRO A 247 2.45 14.30 12.52
C PRO A 247 2.33 13.07 13.45
N ASP A 248 2.54 11.86 12.93
CA ASP A 248 2.49 10.61 13.68
C ASP A 248 3.88 10.19 14.19
N ALA A 249 4.92 10.92 13.79
CA ALA A 249 6.27 10.79 14.32
C ALA A 249 6.43 11.36 15.72
N ILE A 250 5.75 10.76 16.66
CA ILE A 250 5.94 11.00 18.08
C ILE A 250 6.98 9.98 18.56
N LEU A 251 8.27 10.30 18.40
CA LEU A 251 9.44 9.59 18.94
C LEU A 251 9.81 8.21 18.40
N SER A 252 11.14 8.01 18.34
CA SER A 252 11.88 6.80 18.00
C SER A 252 11.81 5.66 19.04
N VAL A 253 10.62 5.35 19.53
CA VAL A 253 10.30 4.04 20.12
C VAL A 253 9.06 3.58 19.40
N GLY A 254 9.18 2.52 18.62
CA GLY A 254 8.10 1.97 17.81
C GLY A 254 6.95 1.47 18.68
N THR A 255 6.13 2.40 19.14
CA THR A 255 4.69 2.27 19.08
C THR A 255 4.25 3.42 18.20
N GLY A 256 4.59 3.32 16.92
CA GLY A 256 3.63 3.81 15.95
C GLY A 256 2.32 3.16 16.36
N ILE A 257 1.29 3.97 16.58
CA ILE A 257 -0.01 3.54 16.06
C ILE A 257 0.32 3.34 14.60
N GLY A 258 0.68 2.10 14.27
CA GLY A 258 0.95 1.76 12.91
C GLY A 258 -0.27 2.29 12.18
N VAL A 259 -0.01 2.94 11.06
CA VAL A 259 -0.72 2.45 9.89
C VAL A 259 -0.73 0.93 10.06
N PHE A 260 -1.87 0.40 10.46
CA PHE A 260 -2.09 -1.02 10.46
C PHE A 260 -2.08 -1.35 8.98
N ILE A 261 -0.88 -1.47 8.38
CA ILE A 261 -0.71 -2.34 7.25
C ILE A 261 -0.92 -3.71 7.89
N THR A 262 -2.19 -4.04 8.12
CA THR A 262 -2.66 -5.37 8.36
C THR A 262 -2.31 -6.09 7.08
N THR A 263 -1.05 -6.49 6.98
CA THR A 263 -0.68 -7.60 6.14
C THR A 263 -1.33 -8.75 6.85
N VAL A 264 -2.58 -9.03 6.47
CA VAL A 264 -3.25 -10.27 6.86
C VAL A 264 -2.46 -11.35 6.15
N ILE A 265 -1.46 -11.88 6.83
CA ILE A 265 -0.83 -13.13 6.41
C ILE A 265 -1.79 -14.19 6.91
N LEU A 266 -2.59 -14.71 5.99
CA LEU A 266 -3.36 -15.93 6.21
C LEU A 266 -2.35 -17.06 6.40
N PHE A 267 -2.14 -17.46 7.65
CA PHE A 267 -1.49 -18.72 7.95
C PHE A 267 -2.55 -19.81 7.89
N MET A 268 -2.33 -20.79 7.02
CA MET A 268 -2.99 -22.09 7.11
C MET A 268 -2.10 -22.99 7.95
N SER A 269 -2.60 -23.43 9.10
CA SER A 269 -2.04 -24.52 9.89
C SER A 269 -2.65 -25.84 9.47
#